data_AF-A0A933BTK5-F1
#
_entry.id   AF-A0A933BTK5-F1
#
_cell.length_a   1.000
_cell.length_b   1.000
_cell.length_c   1.000
_cell.angle_alpha   90.00
_cell.angle_beta   90.00
_cell.angle_gamma   90.00
#
_symmetry.space_group_name_H-M   'P 1'
#
loop_
_entity.id
_entity.type
_entity.pdbx_description
1 polymer ?
#
loop_
_entity_poly.entity_id
_entity_poly.type
_entity_poly.pdbx_seq_one_letter_code
_entity_poly.pdbx_strand_id
1 'polypeptide(L)'
;MTLIFIIGIVIGILASASGLGGGFLVVPLLIYLGKESKASVGTAFVFILLVAVSSLASHFRLGNVDLRTGLLLGGGGILGAQVGPYLLAQVPDQVFKRVFAGFLIATAAWLIYNSRV
;
A
#
# COMPACT_ATOMS: atom_id res chain seq x y z
N MET A 1 -5.99 22.23 -2.19
CA MET A 1 -7.02 21.17 -2.02
C MET A 1 -7.23 20.38 -3.32
N THR A 2 -7.51 21.06 -4.44
CA THR A 2 -7.81 20.42 -5.75
C THR A 2 -6.70 19.51 -6.29
N LEU A 3 -5.42 19.91 -6.13
CA LEU A 3 -4.28 19.13 -6.62
C LEU A 3 -4.16 17.75 -5.95
N ILE A 4 -4.43 17.67 -4.64
CA ILE A 4 -4.37 16.42 -3.86
C ILE A 4 -5.45 15.45 -4.35
N PHE A 5 -6.61 15.97 -4.74
CA PHE A 5 -7.72 15.18 -5.26
C PHE A 5 -7.37 14.54 -6.61
N ILE A 6 -6.78 15.31 -7.52
CA ILE A 6 -6.33 14.82 -8.83
C ILE A 6 -5.24 13.74 -8.65
N ILE A 7 -4.25 14.01 -7.79
CA ILE A 7 -3.18 13.05 -7.51
C ILE A 7 -3.75 11.77 -6.88
N GLY A 8 -4.71 11.88 -5.97
CA GLY A 8 -5.38 10.72 -5.37
C GLY A 8 -6.10 9.85 -6.40
N ILE A 9 -6.77 10.45 -7.38
CA ILE A 9 -7.43 9.72 -8.48
C ILE A 9 -6.39 9.00 -9.34
N VAL A 10 -5.33 9.69 -9.76
CA VAL A 10 -4.26 9.09 -10.58
C VAL A 10 -3.59 7.93 -9.85
N ILE A 11 -3.26 8.11 -8.58
CA ILE A 11 -2.67 7.06 -7.74
C ILE A 11 -3.64 5.89 -7.59
N GLY A 12 -4.94 6.13 -7.40
CA GLY A 12 -5.95 5.07 -7.32
C GLY A 12 -6.02 4.21 -8.58
N ILE A 13 -5.99 4.83 -9.76
CA ILE A 13 -6.00 4.11 -11.05
C ILE A 13 -4.73 3.27 -11.20
N LEU A 14 -3.55 3.87 -10.96
CA LEU A 14 -2.27 3.17 -11.06
C LEU A 14 -2.17 2.04 -10.04
N ALA A 15 -2.61 2.27 -8.80
CA ALA A 15 -2.63 1.28 -7.73
C ALA A 15 -3.51 0.07 -8.05
N SER A 16 -4.70 0.31 -8.59
CA SER A 16 -5.63 -0.73 -8.99
C SER A 16 -5.08 -1.56 -10.15
N ALA A 17 -4.39 -0.92 -11.11
CA ALA A 17 -3.78 -1.62 -12.23
C ALA A 17 -2.59 -2.49 -11.79
N SER A 18 -1.80 -2.03 -10.82
CA SER A 18 -0.63 -2.77 -10.32
C SER A 18 -0.97 -3.92 -9.36
N GLY A 19 -2.20 -4.01 -8.83
CA GLY A 19 -2.60 -5.04 -7.87
C GLY A 19 -1.94 -4.96 -6.48
N LEU A 20 -1.08 -3.97 -6.25
CA LEU A 20 -0.27 -3.81 -5.02
C LEU A 20 -0.98 -3.04 -3.89
N GLY A 21 -2.23 -2.60 -4.09
CA GLY A 21 -3.01 -1.87 -3.07
C GLY A 21 -2.65 -0.39 -2.86
N GLY A 22 -1.72 0.17 -3.64
CA GLY A 22 -1.50 1.62 -3.79
C GLY A 22 -0.84 2.38 -2.63
N GLY A 23 -0.70 1.76 -1.46
CA GLY A 23 -0.01 2.36 -0.30
C GLY A 23 1.43 2.78 -0.58
N PHE A 24 2.10 2.08 -1.50
CA PHE A 24 3.48 2.37 -1.91
C PHE A 24 3.64 3.75 -2.56
N LEU A 25 2.56 4.32 -3.12
CA LEU A 25 2.53 5.69 -3.68
C LEU A 25 2.01 6.72 -2.67
N VAL A 26 1.01 6.35 -1.87
CA VAL A 26 0.34 7.29 -0.94
C VAL A 26 1.25 7.68 0.23
N VAL A 27 1.99 6.74 0.82
CA VAL A 27 2.91 7.02 1.94
C VAL A 27 3.99 8.04 1.57
N PRO A 28 4.80 7.85 0.51
CA PRO A 28 5.85 8.81 0.15
C PRO A 28 5.29 10.15 -0.31
N LEU A 29 4.10 10.17 -0.96
CA LEU A 29 3.45 11.42 -1.32
C LEU A 29 3.09 12.25 -0.09
N LEU A 30 2.50 11.65 0.94
CA LEU A 30 2.14 12.36 2.16
C LEU A 30 3.36 12.85 2.93
N ILE A 31 4.43 12.05 2.97
CA ILE A 31 5.71 12.47 3.55
C ILE A 31 6.32 13.64 2.75
N TYR A 32 6.23 13.61 1.42
CA TYR A 32 6.69 14.69 0.55
C TYR A 32 5.90 15.98 0.78
N LEU A 33 4.60 15.88 1.07
CA LEU A 33 3.75 17.00 1.47
C LEU A 33 4.00 17.50 2.91
N GLY A 34 5.06 17.01 3.58
CA GLY A 34 5.46 17.45 4.91
C GLY A 34 4.63 16.88 6.06
N LYS A 35 3.84 15.81 5.81
CA LYS A 35 3.11 15.12 6.87
C LYS A 35 4.05 14.20 7.67
N GLU A 36 3.74 14.05 8.94
CA GLU A 36 4.47 13.12 9.82
C GLU A 36 4.41 11.70 9.27
N SER A 37 5.53 10.96 9.38
CA SER A 37 5.66 9.60 8.85
C SER A 37 4.57 8.67 9.40
N LYS A 38 4.29 8.75 10.71
CA LYS A 38 3.26 7.93 11.38
C LYS A 38 1.85 8.23 10.87
N ALA A 39 1.48 9.51 10.76
CA ALA A 39 0.18 9.93 10.24
C ALA A 39 0.00 9.55 8.75
N SER A 40 1.09 9.59 7.98
CA SER A 40 1.10 9.21 6.57
C SER A 40 0.82 7.71 6.37
N VAL A 41 1.44 6.86 7.21
CA VAL A 41 1.19 5.40 7.19
C VAL A 41 -0.25 5.09 7.57
N GLY A 42 -0.79 5.72 8.62
CA GLY A 42 -2.19 5.53 9.02
C GLY A 42 -3.19 5.95 7.94
N THR A 43 -2.94 7.08 7.29
CA THR A 43 -3.80 7.58 6.19
C THR A 43 -3.75 6.66 4.98
N ALA A 44 -2.56 6.16 4.63
CA ALA A 44 -2.42 5.18 3.55
C ALA A 44 -3.15 3.88 3.86
N PHE A 45 -3.26 3.48 5.13
CA PHE A 45 -3.98 2.27 5.54
C PHE A 45 -5.48 2.36 5.22
N VAL A 46 -6.10 3.52 5.48
CA VAL A 46 -7.50 3.77 5.13
C VAL A 46 -7.69 3.71 3.61
N PHE A 47 -6.77 4.31 2.85
CA PHE A 47 -6.80 4.25 1.40
C PHE A 47 -6.68 2.81 0.87
N ILE A 48 -5.72 2.03 1.38
CA ILE A 48 -5.54 0.61 1.02
C ILE A 48 -6.81 -0.17 1.31
N LEU A 49 -7.47 0.08 2.45
CA LEU A 49 -8.71 -0.60 2.82
C LEU A 49 -9.82 -0.34 1.80
N LEU A 50 -9.99 0.90 1.33
CA LEU A 50 -10.97 1.22 0.30
C LEU A 50 -10.66 0.52 -1.03
N VAL A 51 -9.39 0.52 -1.44
CA VAL A 51 -8.94 -0.18 -2.66
C VAL A 51 -9.16 -1.69 -2.54
N ALA A 52 -8.85 -2.28 -1.37
CA ALA A 52 -9.01 -3.70 -1.11
C ALA A 52 -10.49 -4.13 -1.16
N VAL A 53 -11.40 -3.37 -0.55
CA VAL A 53 -12.84 -3.64 -0.61
C VAL A 53 -13.35 -3.55 -2.05
N SER A 54 -12.94 -2.53 -2.81
CA SER A 54 -13.31 -2.38 -4.21
C SER A 54 -12.79 -3.54 -5.08
N SER A 55 -11.53 -3.93 -4.87
CA SER A 55 -10.90 -5.05 -5.58
C SER A 55 -11.57 -6.37 -5.24
N LEU A 56 -11.84 -6.64 -3.97
CA LEU A 56 -12.55 -7.83 -3.52
C LEU A 56 -13.94 -7.91 -4.17
N ALA A 57 -14.71 -6.82 -4.17
CA ALA A 57 -16.02 -6.79 -4.80
C ALA A 57 -15.95 -7.08 -6.32
N SER A 58 -14.94 -6.55 -7.01
CA SER A 58 -14.71 -6.81 -8.44
C SER A 58 -14.34 -8.28 -8.71
N HIS A 59 -13.36 -8.81 -7.97
CA HIS A 59 -12.91 -10.19 -8.13
C HIS A 59 -13.96 -11.23 -7.69
N PHE A 60 -14.78 -10.89 -6.69
CA PHE A 60 -15.87 -11.76 -6.23
C PHE A 60 -16.92 -11.96 -7.34
N ARG A 61 -17.23 -10.91 -8.11
CA ARG A 61 -18.13 -11.02 -9.28
C ARG A 61 -17.57 -11.88 -10.41
N LEU A 62 -16.25 -11.97 -10.51
CA LEU A 62 -15.55 -12.79 -11.51
C LEU A 62 -15.39 -14.26 -11.08
N GLY A 63 -15.82 -14.64 -9.87
CA GLY A 63 -15.68 -16.01 -9.36
C GLY A 63 -14.25 -16.41 -8.98
N ASN A 64 -13.31 -15.47 -8.98
CA ASN A 64 -11.87 -15.72 -8.78
C ASN A 64 -11.45 -15.60 -7.29
N VAL A 65 -12.37 -15.70 -6.34
CA VAL A 65 -12.08 -15.51 -4.91
C VAL A 65 -12.06 -16.85 -4.19
N ASP A 66 -10.87 -17.29 -3.82
CA ASP A 66 -10.69 -18.39 -2.87
C ASP A 66 -10.78 -17.85 -1.43
N LEU A 67 -11.93 -18.06 -0.81
CA LEU A 67 -12.21 -17.65 0.57
C LEU A 67 -11.31 -18.33 1.60
N ARG A 68 -10.83 -19.56 1.36
CA ARG A 68 -9.92 -20.24 2.31
C ARG A 68 -8.58 -19.53 2.36
N THR A 69 -7.98 -19.33 1.18
CA THR A 69 -6.70 -18.62 1.07
C THR A 69 -6.85 -17.17 1.53
N GLY A 70 -7.96 -16.51 1.19
CA GLY A 70 -8.27 -15.16 1.64
C GLY A 70 -8.37 -15.03 3.17
N LEU A 71 -8.98 -15.99 3.86
CA LEU A 71 -9.07 -15.99 5.33
C LEU A 71 -7.72 -16.24 6.01
N LEU A 72 -6.91 -17.16 5.47
CA LEU A 72 -5.57 -17.42 5.99
C LEU A 72 -4.66 -16.19 5.84
N LEU A 73 -4.66 -15.58 4.64
CA LEU A 73 -3.90 -14.35 4.38
C LEU A 73 -4.45 -13.17 5.18
N GLY A 74 -5.78 -13.05 5.29
CA GLY A 74 -6.44 -12.02 6.08
C GLY A 74 -6.09 -12.13 7.56
N GLY A 75 -6.11 -13.33 8.13
CA GLY A 75 -5.72 -13.59 9.52
C GLY A 75 -4.26 -13.21 9.79
N GLY A 76 -3.34 -13.64 8.92
CA GLY A 76 -1.93 -13.25 9.01
C GLY A 76 -1.74 -11.74 8.83
N GLY A 77 -2.50 -11.12 7.92
CA GLY A 77 -2.50 -9.69 7.66
C GLY A 77 -2.97 -8.87 8.87
N ILE A 78 -4.01 -9.32 9.59
CA ILE A 78 -4.49 -8.67 10.82
C ILE A 78 -3.38 -8.67 11.89
N LEU A 79 -2.72 -9.81 12.10
CA LEU A 79 -1.61 -9.88 13.05
C LEU A 79 -0.45 -8.97 12.65
N GLY A 80 -0.07 -8.98 11.37
CA GLY A 80 0.95 -8.09 10.83
C GLY A 80 0.59 -6.60 10.95
N ALA A 81 -0.67 -6.25 10.72
CA ALA A 81 -1.18 -4.88 10.81
C ALA A 81 -1.14 -4.32 12.24
N GLN A 82 -1.25 -5.17 13.26
CA GLN A 82 -1.15 -4.76 14.66
C GLN A 82 0.29 -4.71 15.15
N VAL A 83 1.11 -5.70 14.78
CA VAL A 83 2.51 -5.80 15.23
C VAL A 83 3.42 -4.82 14.48
N GLY A 84 3.15 -4.59 13.19
CA GLY A 84 3.94 -3.74 12.31
C GLY A 84 4.11 -2.30 12.84
N PRO A 85 3.02 -1.56 13.12
CA PRO A 85 3.09 -0.20 13.66
C PRO A 85 3.77 -0.13 15.02
N TYR A 86 3.60 -1.16 15.87
CA TYR A 86 4.26 -1.23 17.17
C TYR A 86 5.78 -1.32 17.03
N LEU A 87 6.27 -2.16 16.13
CA LEU A 87 7.69 -2.22 15.76
C LEU A 87 8.17 -0.91 15.12
N LEU A 88 7.36 -0.33 14.22
CA LEU A 88 7.68 0.91 13.53
C LEU A 88 7.86 2.09 14.49
N ALA A 89 7.10 2.10 15.60
CA ALA A 89 7.19 3.17 16.60
C ALA A 89 8.55 3.26 17.30
N GLN A 90 9.34 2.18 17.28
CA GLN A 90 10.69 2.13 17.85
C GLN A 90 11.79 2.48 16.83
N VAL A 91 11.44 2.61 15.55
CA VAL A 91 12.40 2.88 14.46
C VAL A 91 12.50 4.38 14.20
N PRO A 92 13.72 4.96 14.10
CA PRO A 92 13.87 6.36 13.72
C PRO A 92 13.33 6.64 12.31
N ASP A 93 12.64 7.77 12.13
CA ASP A 93 12.05 8.20 10.84
C ASP A 93 13.04 8.15 9.67
N GLN A 94 14.31 8.49 9.90
CA GLN A 94 15.35 8.47 8.87
C GLN A 94 15.66 7.04 8.40
N VAL A 95 15.65 6.07 9.31
CA VAL A 95 15.88 4.66 9.00
C VAL A 95 14.68 4.11 8.24
N PHE A 96 13.46 4.41 8.70
CA PHE A 96 12.23 4.03 7.99
C PHE A 96 12.23 4.53 6.55
N LYS A 97 12.51 5.82 6.33
CA LYS A 97 12.57 6.41 4.98
C LYS A 97 13.60 5.74 4.08
N ARG A 98 14.79 5.42 4.61
CA ARG A 98 15.85 4.73 3.84
C ARG A 98 15.47 3.30 3.47
N VAL A 99 14.97 2.53 4.43
CA VAL A 99 14.54 1.13 4.20
C VAL A 99 13.37 1.10 3.21
N PHE A 100 12.39 1.98 3.40
CA PHE A 100 11.23 2.08 2.51
C PHE A 100 11.65 2.49 1.09
N ALA A 101 12.55 3.46 0.95
CA ALA A 101 13.11 3.83 -0.36
C ALA A 101 13.84 2.65 -1.04
N GLY A 102 14.64 1.90 -0.27
CA GLY A 102 15.30 0.69 -0.78
C GLY A 102 14.31 -0.36 -1.26
N PHE A 103 13.24 -0.60 -0.49
CA PHE A 103 12.16 -1.52 -0.87
C PHE A 103 11.44 -1.06 -2.16
N LEU A 104 11.14 0.23 -2.29
CA LEU A 104 10.54 0.78 -3.52
C LEU A 104 11.44 0.62 -4.74
N ILE A 105 12.75 0.86 -4.60
CA ILE A 105 13.71 0.66 -5.70
C ILE A 105 13.78 -0.83 -6.08
N ALA A 106 13.84 -1.72 -5.10
CA ALA A 106 13.89 -3.16 -5.33
C ALA A 106 12.63 -3.67 -6.05
N THR A 107 11.45 -3.25 -5.59
CA THR A 107 10.17 -3.60 -6.24
C THR A 107 10.05 -3.01 -7.63
N ALA A 108 10.50 -1.77 -7.85
CA ALA A 108 10.53 -1.17 -9.18
C ALA A 108 11.47 -1.94 -10.12
N ALA A 109 12.67 -2.31 -9.66
CA ALA A 109 13.63 -3.10 -10.44
C ALA A 109 13.06 -4.48 -10.78
N TRP A 110 12.44 -5.15 -9.81
CA TRP A 110 11.79 -6.45 -10.03
C TRP A 110 10.64 -6.36 -11.04
N LEU A 111 9.78 -5.33 -10.92
CA LEU A 111 8.68 -5.14 -11.85
C LEU A 111 9.17 -4.88 -13.27
N ILE A 112 10.21 -4.07 -13.46
CA ILE A 112 10.83 -3.83 -14.78
C ILE A 112 11.41 -5.12 -15.36
N TYR A 113 12.06 -5.95 -14.53
CA TYR A 113 12.59 -7.24 -14.96
C TYR A 113 11.49 -8.22 -15.36
N ASN A 114 10.44 -8.33 -14.54
CA ASN A 114 9.32 -9.23 -14.77
C ASN A 114 8.39 -8.77 -15.91
N SER A 115 8.36 -7.48 -16.24
CA SER A 115 7.57 -6.93 -17.35
C SER A 115 8.20 -7.19 -18.73
N ARG A 116 9.41 -7.75 -18.79
CA ARG A 116 10.15 -8.04 -20.04
C ARG A 116 10.17 -9.53 -20.42
N VAL A 117 9.39 -10.38 -19.74
CA VAL A 117 9.17 -11.79 -20.08
C VAL A 117 7.68 -11.98 -20.36
#